data_AF-A0A557SM54-F1
#
_entry.id   AF-A0A557SM54-F1
#
_cell.length_a   1.000
_cell.length_b   1.000
_cell.length_c   1.000
_cell.angle_alpha   90.00
_cell.angle_beta   90.00
_cell.angle_gamma   90.00
#
_symmetry.space_group_name_H-M   'P 1'
#
loop_
_entity.id
_entity.type
_entity.pdbx_description
1 polymer ?
#
loop_
_entity_poly.entity_id
_entity_poly.type
_entity_poly.pdbx_seq_one_letter_code
_entity_poly.pdbx_strand_id
1 'polypeptide(L)'
;MKKLALLCAFMVLSFPLHAGFLSGFFSSAAANIVTSDSSGGVQQDDLKKINSYLWDMVKNEKYIQDYAFYTELLEQSNNPSYLDTVAHVYFNNGEKDKAKELYETRVLPYKRYDQAYVNQYRIFAELDEKDTIDYARIYEDAKEYSESKNAAQSDSGSSDLVFWLILMALLVNAYISYKTARKASVI
;
A
#
# COMPACT_ATOMS: atom_id res chain seq x y z
N MET A 1 -3.57 32.74 -27.88
CA MET A 1 -3.51 31.36 -27.37
C MET A 1 -2.14 30.70 -27.69
N LYS A 2 -1.02 31.25 -27.22
CA LYS A 2 0.33 30.66 -27.42
C LYS A 2 1.20 30.62 -26.15
N LYS A 3 0.68 31.08 -25.00
CA LYS A 3 1.43 31.12 -23.73
C LYS A 3 1.10 29.97 -22.77
N LEU A 4 0.06 29.17 -23.04
CA LEU A 4 -0.35 28.06 -22.17
C LEU A 4 0.41 26.75 -22.46
N ALA A 5 0.85 26.54 -23.71
CA ALA A 5 1.57 25.34 -24.11
C ALA A 5 3.04 25.29 -23.63
N LEU A 6 3.62 26.45 -23.27
CA LEU A 6 5.00 26.53 -22.80
C LEU A 6 5.14 26.19 -21.30
N LEU A 7 4.07 26.39 -20.52
CA LEU A 7 4.08 26.11 -19.08
C LEU A 7 4.05 24.60 -18.79
N CYS A 8 3.31 23.83 -19.61
CA CYS A 8 3.28 22.37 -19.52
C CYS A 8 4.59 21.72 -20.01
N ALA A 9 5.34 22.38 -20.88
CA ALA A 9 6.63 21.87 -21.36
C ALA A 9 7.78 22.12 -20.35
N PHE A 10 7.65 23.10 -19.46
CA PHE A 10 8.69 23.42 -18.47
C PHE A 10 8.56 22.63 -17.16
N MET A 11 7.38 22.10 -16.83
CA MET A 11 7.19 21.21 -15.67
C MET A 11 7.71 19.78 -15.89
N VAL A 12 8.07 19.40 -17.11
CA VAL A 12 8.55 18.03 -17.41
C VAL A 12 10.08 17.93 -17.37
N LEU A 13 10.82 19.04 -17.23
CA LEU A 13 12.27 19.07 -17.49
C LEU A 13 13.17 19.33 -16.28
N SER A 14 12.74 19.07 -15.05
CA SER A 14 13.65 19.17 -13.89
C SER A 14 13.36 18.17 -12.78
N PHE A 15 13.04 16.92 -13.15
CA PHE A 15 13.16 15.82 -12.21
C PHE A 15 14.33 14.94 -12.64
N PRO A 16 15.43 14.88 -11.86
CA PRO A 16 16.28 13.70 -11.88
C PRO A 16 15.45 12.55 -11.28
N LEU A 17 14.52 12.03 -12.08
CA LEU A 17 13.99 10.68 -11.92
C LEU A 17 15.23 9.79 -11.84
N HIS A 18 15.42 9.15 -10.69
CA HIS A 18 16.38 8.07 -10.55
C HIS A 18 15.88 6.89 -11.42
N ALA A 19 16.10 7.01 -12.73
CA ALA A 19 15.56 6.15 -13.79
C ALA A 19 16.05 4.70 -13.74
N GLY A 20 16.94 4.37 -12.80
CA GLY A 20 17.49 3.02 -12.63
C GLY A 20 16.68 2.09 -11.72
N PHE A 21 15.92 2.61 -10.74
CA PHE A 21 15.19 1.75 -9.79
C PHE A 21 13.75 1.47 -10.25
N LEU A 22 13.07 2.48 -10.80
CA LEU A 22 11.66 2.39 -11.19
C LEU A 22 11.42 1.52 -12.45
N SER A 23 12.34 1.51 -13.41
CA SER A 23 12.15 0.81 -14.69
C SER A 23 12.29 -0.71 -14.59
N GLY A 24 13.09 -1.22 -13.64
CA GLY A 24 13.30 -2.66 -13.43
C GLY A 24 12.35 -3.30 -12.41
N PHE A 25 11.89 -2.55 -11.40
CA PHE A 25 11.01 -3.08 -10.35
C PHE A 25 9.54 -3.15 -10.75
N PHE A 26 9.03 -2.14 -11.46
CA PHE A 26 7.59 -2.07 -11.78
C PHE A 26 7.19 -2.98 -12.93
N SER A 27 8.12 -3.35 -13.82
CA SER A 27 7.83 -4.27 -14.93
C SER A 27 7.48 -5.69 -14.43
N SER A 28 8.08 -6.15 -13.32
CA SER A 28 7.79 -7.49 -12.77
C SER A 28 6.67 -7.50 -11.72
N ALA A 29 6.55 -6.45 -10.89
CA ALA A 29 5.50 -6.38 -9.88
C ALA A 29 4.12 -6.11 -10.50
N ALA A 30 4.02 -5.17 -11.44
CA ALA A 30 2.76 -4.89 -12.14
C ALA A 30 2.36 -6.03 -13.10
N ALA A 31 3.33 -6.70 -13.73
CA ALA A 31 3.05 -7.89 -14.54
C ALA A 31 2.53 -9.05 -13.68
N ASN A 32 3.13 -9.32 -12.51
CA ASN A 32 2.63 -10.38 -11.61
C ASN A 32 1.25 -10.08 -11.00
N ILE A 33 0.92 -8.82 -10.75
CA ILE A 33 -0.41 -8.39 -10.32
C ILE A 33 -1.47 -8.64 -11.41
N VAL A 34 -1.09 -8.60 -12.69
CA VAL A 34 -2.00 -8.73 -13.84
C VAL A 34 -2.04 -10.13 -14.45
N THR A 35 -1.02 -10.98 -14.26
CA THR A 35 -0.93 -12.29 -14.94
C THR A 35 -1.06 -13.53 -14.04
N SER A 36 -1.23 -13.40 -12.73
CA SER A 36 -1.40 -14.56 -11.84
C SER A 36 -2.85 -14.81 -11.46
N ASP A 37 -3.54 -15.59 -12.29
CA ASP A 37 -4.72 -16.35 -11.90
C ASP A 37 -4.26 -17.41 -10.87
N SER A 38 -4.29 -17.03 -9.59
CA SER A 38 -4.36 -17.81 -8.34
C SER A 38 -3.49 -17.16 -7.24
N SER A 39 -4.13 -16.54 -6.25
CA SER A 39 -3.53 -15.88 -5.06
C SER A 39 -2.64 -14.65 -5.33
N GLY A 40 -3.24 -13.57 -5.86
CA GLY A 40 -2.59 -12.28 -6.13
C GLY A 40 -2.02 -11.57 -4.90
N GLY A 41 -0.86 -12.03 -4.42
CA GLY A 41 -0.06 -11.40 -3.39
C GLY A 41 1.27 -10.90 -3.94
N VAL A 42 1.80 -9.81 -3.37
CA VAL A 42 3.17 -9.38 -3.63
C VAL A 42 4.13 -10.49 -3.17
N GLN A 43 5.06 -10.90 -4.03
CA GLN A 43 6.02 -11.94 -3.67
C GLN A 43 6.87 -11.51 -2.46
N GLN A 44 7.19 -12.45 -1.57
CA GLN A 44 7.97 -12.17 -0.36
C GLN A 44 9.33 -11.51 -0.68
N ASP A 45 9.96 -11.87 -1.79
CA ASP A 45 11.23 -11.28 -2.22
C ASP A 45 11.08 -9.85 -2.72
N ASP A 46 9.93 -9.48 -3.28
CA ASP A 46 9.64 -8.11 -3.66
C ASP A 46 9.40 -7.24 -2.42
N LEU A 47 8.70 -7.76 -1.41
CA LEU A 47 8.55 -7.08 -0.11
C LEU A 47 9.91 -6.86 0.59
N LYS A 48 10.83 -7.84 0.56
CA LYS A 48 12.19 -7.66 1.10
C LYS A 48 12.93 -6.51 0.43
N LYS A 49 12.85 -6.42 -0.89
CA LYS A 49 13.52 -5.37 -1.66
C LYS A 49 12.89 -4.00 -1.40
N ILE A 50 11.57 -3.90 -1.36
CA ILE A 50 10.85 -2.67 -0.99
C ILE A 50 11.25 -2.23 0.41
N ASN A 51 11.28 -3.16 1.38
CA ASN A 51 11.73 -2.87 2.73
C ASN A 51 13.17 -2.35 2.76
N SER A 52 14.09 -3.00 2.04
CA SER A 52 15.48 -2.52 1.97
C SER A 52 15.59 -1.12 1.38
N TYR A 53 14.78 -0.81 0.37
CA TYR A 53 14.74 0.49 -0.27
C TYR A 53 14.22 1.59 0.68
N LEU A 54 13.08 1.34 1.33
CA LEU A 54 12.52 2.27 2.32
C LEU A 54 13.48 2.46 3.51
N TRP A 55 14.12 1.39 3.98
CA TRP A 55 15.06 1.47 5.09
C TRP A 55 16.33 2.26 4.75
N ASP A 56 16.83 2.13 3.52
CA ASP A 56 17.94 2.96 3.04
C ASP A 56 17.53 4.45 2.99
N MET A 57 16.29 4.75 2.63
CA MET A 57 15.78 6.13 2.69
C MET A 57 15.68 6.67 4.11
N VAL A 58 15.18 5.86 5.06
CA VAL A 58 15.12 6.21 6.49
C VAL A 58 16.52 6.54 7.02
N LYS A 59 17.50 5.68 6.72
CA LYS A 59 18.89 5.86 7.18
C LYS A 59 19.57 7.08 6.60
N ASN A 60 19.27 7.40 5.35
CA ASN A 60 19.91 8.50 4.63
C ASN A 60 19.10 9.81 4.70
N GLU A 61 18.00 9.84 5.46
CA GLU A 61 17.07 10.98 5.56
C GLU A 61 16.64 11.50 4.17
N LYS A 62 16.38 10.57 3.23
CA LYS A 62 15.97 10.91 1.86
C LYS A 62 14.46 10.82 1.73
N TYR A 63 13.85 11.98 1.52
CA TYR A 63 12.40 12.13 1.40
C TYR A 63 12.00 12.12 -0.08
N ILE A 64 11.22 11.12 -0.48
CA ILE A 64 10.69 11.01 -1.84
C ILE A 64 9.19 11.24 -1.77
N GLN A 65 8.69 12.15 -2.62
CA GLN A 65 7.28 12.18 -2.97
C GLN A 65 6.96 10.84 -3.64
N ASP A 66 6.02 10.07 -3.08
CA ASP A 66 5.56 8.72 -3.50
C ASP A 66 5.96 7.53 -2.60
N TYR A 67 6.43 7.76 -1.36
CA TYR A 67 6.63 6.64 -0.41
C TYR A 67 5.34 5.87 -0.07
N ALA A 68 4.18 6.53 -0.20
CA ALA A 68 2.88 5.99 0.20
C ALA A 68 2.58 4.61 -0.42
N PHE A 69 2.86 4.47 -1.72
CA PHE A 69 2.66 3.21 -2.43
C PHE A 69 3.49 2.07 -1.83
N TYR A 70 4.78 2.32 -1.56
CA TYR A 70 5.67 1.32 -0.98
C TYR A 70 5.28 0.95 0.45
N THR A 71 4.86 1.94 1.24
CA THR A 71 4.39 1.70 2.61
C THR A 71 3.14 0.84 2.62
N GLU A 72 2.19 1.08 1.71
CA GLU A 72 0.95 0.30 1.60
C GLU A 72 1.24 -1.19 1.31
N LEU A 73 2.18 -1.47 0.40
CA LEU A 73 2.59 -2.85 0.09
C LEU A 73 3.22 -3.55 1.30
N LEU A 74 4.11 -2.87 2.03
CA LEU A 74 4.72 -3.45 3.23
C LEU A 74 3.70 -3.64 4.36
N GLU A 75 2.75 -2.73 4.49
CA GLU A 75 1.68 -2.83 5.46
C GLU A 75 0.78 -4.04 5.22
N GLN A 76 0.62 -4.53 3.99
CA GLN A 76 -0.14 -5.74 3.73
C GLN A 76 0.54 -7.01 4.28
N SER A 77 1.87 -7.01 4.44
CA SER A 77 2.65 -8.19 4.83
C SER A 77 2.44 -8.66 6.27
N ASN A 78 1.93 -7.78 7.14
CA ASN A 78 1.84 -7.98 8.59
C ASN A 78 3.16 -8.41 9.27
N ASN A 79 4.31 -8.20 8.63
CA ASN A 79 5.63 -8.50 9.18
C ASN A 79 6.09 -7.34 10.09
N PRO A 80 6.27 -7.55 11.41
CA PRO A 80 6.62 -6.46 12.33
C PRO A 80 7.90 -5.70 11.94
N SER A 81 8.88 -6.36 11.31
CA SER A 81 10.11 -5.69 10.87
C SER A 81 9.90 -4.82 9.62
N TYR A 82 8.90 -5.11 8.80
CA TYR A 82 8.55 -4.23 7.67
C TYR A 82 7.68 -3.07 8.13
N LEU A 83 6.77 -3.34 9.07
CA LEU A 83 5.94 -2.32 9.71
C LEU A 83 6.79 -1.31 10.51
N ASP A 84 7.88 -1.76 11.11
CA ASP A 84 8.87 -0.88 11.74
C ASP A 84 9.47 0.12 10.73
N THR A 85 9.95 -0.37 9.58
CA THR A 85 10.40 0.50 8.48
C THR A 85 9.32 1.49 8.04
N VAL A 86 8.07 1.05 7.89
CA VAL A 86 6.95 1.93 7.51
C VAL A 86 6.72 3.01 8.56
N ALA A 87 6.73 2.67 9.85
CA ALA A 87 6.56 3.65 10.93
C ALA A 87 7.67 4.71 10.91
N HIS A 88 8.92 4.31 10.67
CA HIS A 88 10.02 5.25 10.46
C HIS A 88 9.80 6.17 9.26
N VAL A 89 9.30 5.64 8.14
CA VAL A 89 8.97 6.45 6.96
C VAL A 89 7.89 7.48 7.30
N TYR A 90 6.80 7.07 7.96
CA TYR A 90 5.74 8.00 8.38
C TYR A 90 6.25 9.07 9.35
N PHE A 91 7.01 8.67 10.36
CA PHE A 91 7.55 9.59 11.34
C PHE A 91 8.47 10.64 10.68
N ASN A 92 9.39 10.19 9.82
CA ASN A 92 10.32 11.07 9.13
C ASN A 92 9.59 12.02 8.16
N ASN A 93 8.48 11.60 7.55
CA ASN A 93 7.66 12.45 6.67
C ASN A 93 6.64 13.33 7.43
N GLY A 94 6.69 13.35 8.77
CA GLY A 94 5.82 14.20 9.61
C GLY A 94 4.46 13.59 9.95
N GLU A 95 4.15 12.38 9.47
CA GLU A 95 2.97 11.59 9.84
C GLU A 95 3.18 10.88 11.19
N LYS A 96 3.53 11.63 12.24
CA LYS A 96 3.89 11.10 13.56
C LYS A 96 2.77 10.26 14.19
N ASP A 97 1.53 10.74 14.12
CA ASP A 97 0.37 10.05 14.69
C ASP A 97 0.17 8.68 14.03
N LYS A 98 0.33 8.62 12.70
CA LYS A 98 0.21 7.39 11.93
C LYS A 98 1.33 6.41 12.24
N ALA A 99 2.57 6.90 12.41
CA ALA A 99 3.69 6.08 12.84
C ALA A 99 3.42 5.44 14.21
N LYS A 100 2.94 6.25 15.17
CA LYS A 100 2.59 5.80 16.51
C LYS A 100 1.44 4.78 16.48
N GLU A 101 0.34 5.09 15.81
CA GLU A 101 -0.82 4.21 15.68
C GLU A 101 -0.43 2.86 15.08
N LEU A 102 0.36 2.86 14.00
CA LEU A 102 0.86 1.63 13.37
C LEU A 102 1.67 0.78 14.35
N TYR A 103 2.51 1.43 15.16
CA TYR A 103 3.33 0.76 16.15
C TYR A 103 2.50 0.13 17.28
N GLU A 104 1.51 0.86 17.79
CA GLU A 104 0.58 0.40 18.84
C GLU A 104 -0.28 -0.77 18.36
N THR A 105 -0.88 -0.62 17.18
CA THR A 105 -1.88 -1.60 16.71
C THR A 105 -1.24 -2.85 16.11
N ARG A 106 -0.01 -2.76 15.57
CA ARG A 106 0.54 -3.83 14.72
C ARG A 106 1.97 -4.27 15.01
N VAL A 107 2.77 -3.48 15.72
CA VAL A 107 4.18 -3.85 16.01
C VAL A 107 4.34 -4.31 17.46
N LEU A 108 4.04 -3.44 18.43
CA LEU A 108 4.18 -3.72 19.85
C LEU A 108 3.43 -4.95 20.34
N PRO A 109 2.21 -5.27 19.88
CA PRO A 109 1.49 -6.45 20.34
C PRO A 109 2.32 -7.73 20.17
N TYR A 110 3.17 -7.79 19.15
CA TYR A 110 4.06 -8.91 18.82
C TYR A 110 5.50 -8.72 19.28
N LYS A 111 5.97 -7.49 19.48
CA LYS A 111 7.36 -7.15 19.79
C LYS A 111 7.59 -6.53 21.17
N ARG A 112 6.60 -6.56 22.07
CA ARG A 112 6.67 -5.94 23.43
C ARG A 112 7.85 -6.34 24.31
N TYR A 113 8.47 -7.50 24.07
CA TYR A 113 9.62 -7.97 24.84
C TYR A 113 10.97 -7.60 24.22
N ASP A 114 10.95 -7.10 22.99
CA ASP A 114 12.14 -6.65 22.29
C ASP A 114 12.38 -5.17 22.61
N GLN A 115 13.39 -4.89 23.43
CA GLN A 115 13.69 -3.54 23.90
C GLN A 115 14.00 -2.56 22.76
N ALA A 116 14.49 -3.04 21.61
CA ALA A 116 14.72 -2.16 20.46
C ALA A 116 13.40 -1.55 19.96
N TYR A 117 12.36 -2.37 19.82
CA TYR A 117 11.03 -1.93 19.40
C TYR A 117 10.34 -1.10 20.49
N VAL A 118 10.50 -1.46 21.76
CA VAL A 118 9.95 -0.67 22.87
C VAL A 118 10.57 0.73 22.92
N ASN A 119 11.88 0.83 22.77
CA ASN A 119 12.57 2.12 22.73
C ASN A 119 12.16 2.94 21.50
N GLN A 120 11.97 2.28 20.36
CA GLN A 120 11.49 2.95 19.15
C GLN A 120 10.06 3.49 19.32
N TYR A 121 9.17 2.71 19.94
CA TYR A 121 7.84 3.19 20.30
C TYR A 121 7.89 4.42 21.21
N ARG A 122 8.75 4.43 22.24
CA ARG A 122 8.89 5.60 23.12
C ARG A 122 9.24 6.85 22.35
N ILE A 123 10.09 6.75 21.32
CA ILE A 123 10.40 7.88 20.42
C ILE A 123 9.13 8.34 19.68
N PHE A 124 8.39 7.42 19.07
CA PHE A 124 7.18 7.75 18.32
C PHE A 124 6.05 8.31 19.19
N ALA A 125 5.95 7.84 20.43
CA ALA A 125 4.96 8.28 21.40
C ALA A 125 5.42 9.50 22.23
N GLU A 126 6.63 10.02 21.96
CA GLU A 126 7.22 11.15 22.68
C GLU A 126 7.26 10.91 24.21
N LEU A 127 7.59 9.68 24.62
CA LEU A 127 7.66 9.24 26.02
C LEU A 127 9.09 9.32 26.56
N ASP A 128 9.22 9.75 27.81
CA ASP A 128 10.47 9.66 28.57
C ASP A 128 10.74 8.21 29.01
N GLU A 129 11.98 7.91 29.42
CA GLU A 129 12.39 6.58 29.91
C GLU A 129 11.56 6.11 31.12
N LYS A 130 11.21 7.06 32.00
CA LYS A 130 10.42 6.83 33.22
C LYS A 130 8.93 6.60 32.95
N ASP A 131 8.43 6.96 31.77
CA ASP A 131 7.01 6.89 31.49
C ASP A 131 6.57 5.44 31.33
N THR A 132 5.41 5.12 31.88
CA THR A 132 4.82 3.79 31.77
C THR A 132 4.08 3.66 30.44
N ILE A 133 4.35 2.57 29.71
CA ILE A 133 3.60 2.23 28.50
C ILE A 133 2.31 1.53 28.92
N ASP A 134 1.17 2.06 28.48
CA ASP A 134 -0.14 1.45 28.71
C ASP A 134 -0.39 0.28 27.75
N TYR A 135 0.21 -0.87 28.07
CA TYR A 135 0.05 -2.08 27.28
C TYR A 135 -1.40 -2.58 27.26
N ALA A 136 -2.19 -2.33 28.31
CA ALA A 136 -3.57 -2.80 28.37
C ALA A 136 -4.40 -2.14 27.26
N ARG A 137 -4.35 -0.80 27.17
CA ARG A 137 -4.97 -0.05 26.07
C ARG A 137 -4.46 -0.52 24.71
N ILE A 138 -3.14 -0.65 24.54
CA ILE A 138 -2.53 -1.08 23.27
C ILE A 138 -3.06 -2.43 22.80
N TYR A 139 -3.30 -3.38 23.72
CA TYR A 139 -3.87 -4.68 23.38
C TYR A 139 -5.35 -4.60 22.97
N GLU A 140 -6.12 -3.73 23.61
CA GLU A 140 -7.52 -3.49 23.23
C GLU A 140 -7.59 -2.87 21.83
N ASP A 141 -6.80 -1.83 21.57
CA ASP A 141 -6.76 -1.14 20.27
C ASP A 141 -6.30 -2.10 19.15
N ALA A 142 -5.27 -2.91 19.39
CA ALA A 142 -4.80 -3.90 18.43
C ALA A 142 -5.86 -4.97 18.12
N LYS A 143 -6.65 -5.36 19.12
CA LYS A 143 -7.76 -6.30 18.96
C LYS A 143 -8.86 -5.68 18.10
N GLU A 144 -9.30 -4.46 18.42
CA GLU A 144 -10.32 -3.73 17.63
C GLU A 144 -9.88 -3.53 16.18
N TYR A 145 -8.61 -3.17 15.96
CA TYR A 145 -8.03 -3.07 14.63
C TYR A 145 -8.11 -4.41 13.86
N SER A 146 -7.79 -5.52 14.52
CA SER A 146 -7.87 -6.84 13.89
C SER A 146 -9.31 -7.24 13.54
N GLU A 147 -10.27 -6.93 14.41
CA GLU A 147 -11.69 -7.23 14.23
C GLU A 147 -12.30 -6.40 13.10
N SER A 148 -12.02 -5.09 13.05
CA SER A 148 -12.46 -4.21 11.96
C SER A 148 -11.88 -4.61 10.60
N LYS A 149 -10.59 -4.97 10.55
CA LYS A 149 -9.96 -5.46 9.32
C LYS A 149 -10.57 -6.78 8.83
N ASN A 150 -10.85 -7.71 9.75
CA ASN A 150 -11.50 -8.98 9.40
C ASN A 150 -12.94 -8.76 8.91
N ALA A 151 -13.68 -7.83 9.52
CA ALA A 151 -15.02 -7.45 9.09
C ALA A 151 -15.01 -6.84 7.67
N ALA A 152 -14.10 -5.89 7.40
CA ALA A 152 -13.95 -5.28 6.07
C ALA A 152 -13.58 -6.31 4.98
N GLN A 153 -12.75 -7.30 5.33
CA GLN A 153 -12.38 -8.38 4.42
C GLN A 153 -13.55 -9.33 4.15
N SER A 154 -14.45 -9.55 5.12
CA SER A 154 -15.66 -10.35 4.94
C SER A 154 -16.73 -9.67 4.05
N ASP A 155 -16.82 -8.34 4.08
CA ASP A 155 -17.74 -7.56 3.22
C ASP A 155 -17.22 -7.38 1.78
N SER A 156 -15.92 -7.54 1.54
CA SER A 156 -15.31 -7.45 0.21
C SER A 156 -15.68 -8.61 -0.74
N GLY A 157 -16.50 -9.57 -0.29
CA GLY A 157 -17.10 -10.63 -1.11
C GLY A 157 -18.15 -10.17 -2.15
N SER A 158 -18.24 -8.86 -2.42
CA SER A 158 -19.12 -8.28 -3.45
C SER A 158 -18.46 -8.16 -4.84
N SER A 159 -17.33 -8.83 -5.08
CA SER A 159 -16.76 -8.99 -6.44
C SER A 159 -17.74 -9.69 -7.40
N ASP A 160 -18.72 -10.42 -6.86
CA ASP A 160 -19.81 -11.02 -7.62
C ASP A 160 -20.66 -9.96 -8.33
N LEU A 161 -21.00 -8.83 -7.69
CA LEU A 161 -21.87 -7.81 -8.30
C LEU A 161 -21.21 -7.13 -9.50
N VAL A 162 -19.92 -6.81 -9.38
CA VAL A 162 -19.15 -6.19 -10.47
C VAL A 162 -18.94 -7.20 -11.60
N PHE A 163 -18.64 -8.46 -11.27
CA PHE A 163 -18.53 -9.54 -12.25
C PHE A 163 -19.86 -9.77 -13.00
N TRP A 164 -20.99 -9.79 -12.28
CA TRP A 164 -22.33 -9.92 -12.87
C TRP A 164 -22.70 -8.73 -13.74
N LEU A 165 -22.35 -7.49 -13.36
CA LEU A 165 -22.58 -6.30 -14.17
C LEU A 165 -21.75 -6.32 -15.47
N ILE A 166 -20.48 -6.71 -15.40
CA ILE A 166 -19.61 -6.85 -16.58
C ILE A 166 -20.12 -7.96 -17.49
N LEU A 167 -20.52 -9.11 -16.92
CA LEU A 167 -21.06 -10.24 -17.67
C LEU A 167 -22.37 -9.87 -18.38
N MET A 168 -23.27 -9.15 -17.71
CA MET A 168 -24.53 -8.69 -18.30
C MET A 168 -24.30 -7.68 -19.43
N ALA A 169 -23.33 -6.77 -19.28
CA ALA A 169 -22.97 -5.82 -20.33
C ALA A 169 -22.44 -6.54 -21.60
N LEU A 170 -21.60 -7.58 -21.42
CA LEU A 170 -21.10 -8.39 -22.53
C LEU A 170 -22.22 -9.18 -23.23
N LEU A 171 -23.14 -9.77 -22.47
CA LEU A 171 -24.28 -10.50 -23.03
C LEU A 171 -25.23 -9.58 -23.82
N VAL A 172 -25.49 -8.38 -23.32
CA VAL A 172 -26.29 -7.37 -24.04
C VAL A 172 -25.60 -6.96 -25.34
N ASN A 173 -24.28 -6.74 -25.32
CA ASN A 173 -23.55 -6.33 -26.50
C ASN A 173 -23.48 -7.46 -27.57
N ALA A 174 -23.31 -8.71 -27.11
CA ALA A 174 -23.37 -9.89 -27.98
C ALA A 174 -24.77 -10.06 -28.61
N TYR A 175 -25.85 -9.85 -27.83
CA TYR A 175 -27.21 -9.91 -28.33
C TYR A 175 -27.52 -8.83 -29.38
N ILE A 176 -27.07 -7.59 -29.14
CA ILE A 176 -27.22 -6.48 -30.11
C ILE A 176 -26.45 -6.80 -31.40
N SER A 177 -25.22 -7.30 -31.27
CA SER A 177 -24.39 -7.70 -32.41
C SER A 177 -25.03 -8.82 -33.23
N TYR A 178 -25.54 -9.87 -32.57
CA TYR A 178 -26.27 -10.97 -33.20
C TYR A 178 -27.53 -10.49 -33.93
N LYS A 179 -28.33 -9.63 -33.29
CA LYS A 179 -29.56 -9.08 -33.89
C LYS A 179 -29.26 -8.19 -35.10
N THR A 180 -28.16 -7.46 -35.07
CA THR A 180 -27.73 -6.59 -36.18
C THR A 180 -27.22 -7.43 -37.36
N ALA A 181 -26.41 -8.47 -37.09
CA ALA A 181 -25.94 -9.41 -38.11
C ALA A 181 -27.10 -10.17 -38.78
N ARG A 182 -28.13 -10.58 -38.02
CA ARG A 182 -29.32 -11.25 -38.58
C ARG A 182 -30.18 -10.34 -39.44
N LYS A 183 -30.21 -9.03 -39.19
CA LYS A 183 -30.90 -8.06 -40.06
C LYS A 183 -30.13 -7.80 -41.37
N ALA A 184 -28.81 -7.87 -41.34
CA ALA A 184 -27.97 -7.71 -42.53
C ALA A 184 -27.99 -8.93 -43.47
N SER A 185 -28.36 -10.12 -42.97
CA SER A 185 -28.42 -11.36 -43.77
C SER A 185 -29.78 -11.62 -44.44
N VAL A 186 -30.73 -10.69 -44.40
CA VAL A 186 -32.09 -10.80 -45.00
C VAL A 186 -32.28 -9.78 -46.14
N ILE A 187 -31.19 -9.31 -46.73
CA ILE A 187 -31.19 -8.50 -47.96
C ILE A 187 -30.46 -9.28 -49.05
#